data_AF-A0A831USR0-F1
#
_entry.id   AF-A0A831USR0-F1
#
_cell.length_a   1.000
_cell.length_b   1.000
_cell.length_c   1.000
_cell.angle_alpha   90.00
_cell.angle_beta   90.00
_cell.angle_gamma   90.00
#
_symmetry.space_group_name_H-M   'P 1'
#
loop_
_entity.id
_entity.type
_entity.pdbx_description
1 polymer ?
#
loop_
_entity_poly.entity_id
_entity_poly.type
_entity_poly.pdbx_seq_one_letter_code
_entity_poly.pdbx_strand_id
1 'polypeptide(L)'
;MEPMKRSEAVEKEYTQAVIYGIVGLVSLLLTLLFWRYGGMFSHLSWIFGLAWLGSWGYAGWALNKARQVPSYPVICPFCSKENLFTAPPQSDFTCDYCHRRVPVENGQVLEVVAVRCPHCGSTEQVSVKATVVICEQCQREFSPTGKRTQVSMPLPQDDPTPYELVLLGVERLKEEQAIAHLESLLTLTRPDVKKLLESTPIVILTNLPRRKAEMLVKDLQPHGIKVEMRAIQDPNRVPTPW
;
A
#
# COMPACT_ATOMS: atom_id res chain seq x y z
N MET A 1 6.06 25.06 -14.02
CA MET A 1 6.15 24.95 -12.55
C MET A 1 5.86 23.52 -12.20
N GLU A 2 6.79 22.80 -11.57
CA GLU A 2 6.49 21.47 -11.04
C GLU A 2 5.32 21.58 -10.04
N PRO A 3 4.33 20.68 -10.10
CA PRO A 3 3.19 20.73 -9.19
C PRO A 3 3.65 20.38 -7.78
N MET A 4 3.88 21.41 -6.97
CA MET A 4 4.25 21.27 -5.55
C MET A 4 3.00 21.21 -4.68
N LYS A 5 3.07 20.38 -3.63
CA LYS A 5 2.03 20.32 -2.61
C LYS A 5 1.86 21.69 -1.96
N ARG A 6 0.62 22.04 -1.61
CA ARG A 6 0.34 23.32 -0.96
C ARG A 6 1.04 23.43 0.39
N SER A 7 1.15 22.32 1.14
CA SER A 7 1.87 22.27 2.41
C SER A 7 3.32 22.69 2.25
N GLU A 8 4.04 22.13 1.27
CA GLU A 8 5.45 22.44 1.01
C GLU A 8 5.65 23.88 0.50
N ALA A 9 4.76 24.36 -0.37
CA ALA A 9 4.80 25.73 -0.87
C ALA A 9 4.54 26.75 0.25
N VAL A 10 3.58 26.47 1.14
CA VAL A 10 3.27 27.32 2.29
C VAL A 10 4.39 27.26 3.33
N GLU A 11 4.95 26.09 3.60
CA GLU A 11 6.04 25.90 4.56
C GLU A 11 7.29 26.67 4.16
N LYS A 12 7.63 26.67 2.87
CA LYS A 12 8.77 27.45 2.34
C LYS A 12 8.57 28.96 2.49
N GLU A 13 7.40 29.46 2.15
CA GLU A 13 7.08 30.90 2.29
C GLU A 13 6.98 31.29 3.78
N TYR A 14 6.49 30.40 4.65
CA TYR A 14 6.40 30.63 6.08
C TYR A 14 7.78 30.61 6.78
N THR A 15 8.66 29.67 6.42
CA THR A 15 10.04 29.66 6.95
C THR A 15 10.81 30.92 6.57
N GLN A 16 10.65 31.40 5.33
CA GLN A 16 11.22 32.69 4.92
C GLN A 16 10.63 33.84 5.75
N ALA A 17 9.31 33.91 5.93
CA ALA A 17 8.68 34.95 6.74
C ALA A 17 9.20 34.95 8.20
N VAL A 18 9.40 33.76 8.81
CA VAL A 18 9.93 33.63 10.17
C VAL A 18 11.38 34.10 10.26
N ILE A 19 12.25 33.70 9.33
CA ILE A 19 13.67 34.10 9.32
C ILE A 19 13.78 35.62 9.20
N TYR A 20 13.09 36.24 8.24
CA TYR A 20 13.13 37.69 8.06
C TYR A 20 12.46 38.43 9.22
N GLY A 21 11.43 37.85 9.85
CA GLY A 21 10.85 38.37 11.09
C GLY A 21 11.84 38.43 12.26
N ILE A 22 12.62 37.36 12.46
CA ILE A 22 13.66 37.31 13.50
C ILE A 22 14.79 38.30 13.21
N VAL A 23 15.29 38.35 11.97
CA VAL A 23 16.31 39.31 11.54
C VAL A 23 15.82 40.76 11.72
N GLY A 24 14.54 41.00 11.45
CA GLY A 24 13.89 42.27 11.75
C GLY A 24 13.91 42.60 13.24
N LEU A 25 13.50 41.67 14.09
CA LEU A 25 13.45 41.91 15.52
C LEU A 25 14.85 42.20 16.11
N VAL A 26 15.87 41.48 15.65
CA VAL A 26 17.28 41.72 16.03
C VAL A 26 17.78 43.08 15.54
N SER A 27 17.49 43.45 14.29
CA SER A 27 17.89 44.75 13.75
C SER A 27 17.18 45.92 14.45
N LEU A 28 15.92 45.78 14.86
CA LEU A 28 15.22 46.77 15.69
C LEU A 28 15.89 46.95 17.06
N LEU A 29 16.25 45.85 17.73
CA LEU A 29 16.94 45.90 19.02
C LEU A 29 18.30 46.63 18.90
N LEU A 30 19.09 46.30 17.87
CA LEU A 30 20.36 46.98 17.61
C LEU A 30 20.15 48.46 17.28
N THR A 31 19.13 48.79 16.50
CA THR A 31 18.76 50.19 16.18
C THR A 31 18.47 50.98 17.45
N LEU A 32 17.65 50.45 18.36
CA LEU A 32 17.29 51.08 19.63
C LEU A 32 18.49 51.21 20.57
N LEU A 33 19.37 50.21 20.61
CA LEU A 33 20.57 50.23 21.44
C LEU A 33 21.56 51.30 20.95
N PHE A 34 21.84 51.35 19.64
CA PHE A 34 22.69 52.39 19.06
C PHE A 34 22.05 53.78 19.12
N TRP A 35 20.72 53.89 19.11
CA TRP A 35 20.05 55.16 19.32
C TRP A 35 20.22 55.67 20.75
N ARG A 36 20.11 54.78 21.75
CA ARG A 36 20.19 55.15 23.17
C ARG A 36 21.63 55.42 23.63
N TYR A 37 22.61 54.67 23.12
CA TYR A 37 24.00 54.72 23.59
C TYR A 37 24.98 55.32 22.56
N GLY A 38 24.55 55.57 21.32
CA GLY A 38 25.43 55.94 20.22
C GLY A 38 25.62 57.44 20.07
N GLY A 39 26.62 57.99 20.76
CA GLY A 39 27.13 59.33 20.44
C GLY A 39 27.78 59.38 19.05
N MET A 40 28.80 58.54 18.80
CA MET A 40 29.57 58.52 17.54
C MET A 40 29.01 57.55 16.48
N PHE A 41 28.13 56.62 16.87
CA PHE A 41 27.62 55.55 16.01
C PHE A 41 26.17 55.78 15.52
N SER A 42 25.67 57.02 15.56
CA SER A 42 24.28 57.32 15.16
C SER A 42 23.99 56.96 13.70
N HIS A 43 24.98 57.05 12.81
CA HIS A 43 24.87 56.63 11.42
C HIS A 43 24.65 55.11 11.25
N LEU A 44 25.20 54.27 12.14
CA LEU A 44 24.93 52.83 12.12
C LEU A 44 23.49 52.52 12.51
N SER A 45 22.90 53.28 13.44
CA SER A 45 21.49 53.10 13.83
C SER A 45 20.55 53.25 12.64
N TRP A 46 20.80 54.22 11.74
CA TRP A 46 20.02 54.40 10.52
C TRP A 46 20.12 53.21 9.55
N ILE A 47 21.29 52.60 9.41
CA ILE A 47 21.48 51.42 8.55
C ILE A 47 20.65 50.24 9.09
N PHE A 48 20.70 50.00 10.41
CA PHE A 48 19.90 48.94 11.03
C PHE A 48 18.40 49.25 11.01
N GLY A 49 18.00 50.53 11.09
CA GLY A 49 16.60 50.96 10.97
C GLY A 49 16.01 50.71 9.59
N LEU A 50 16.80 50.95 8.53
CA LEU A 50 16.40 50.60 7.16
C LEU A 50 16.35 49.09 6.95
N ALA A 51 17.30 48.34 7.51
CA ALA A 51 17.29 46.88 7.46
C ALA A 51 16.05 46.30 8.18
N TRP A 52 15.65 46.90 9.31
CA TRP A 52 14.42 46.55 10.02
C TRP A 52 13.19 46.75 9.12
N LEU A 53 13.02 47.95 8.56
CA LEU A 53 11.90 48.24 7.65
C LEU A 53 11.84 47.29 6.44
N GLY A 54 12.98 47.02 5.81
CA GLY A 54 13.07 46.10 4.68
C GLY A 54 12.68 44.66 5.04
N SER A 55 13.18 44.16 6.17
CA SER A 55 12.88 42.80 6.64
C SER A 55 11.40 42.62 7.02
N TRP A 56 10.80 43.60 7.69
CA TRP A 56 9.39 43.57 8.07
C TRP A 56 8.46 43.75 6.86
N GLY A 57 8.82 44.60 5.92
CA GLY A 57 8.10 44.74 4.66
C GLY A 57 8.09 43.43 3.87
N TYR A 58 9.25 42.76 3.76
CA TYR A 58 9.35 41.47 3.08
C TYR A 58 8.58 40.36 3.81
N ALA A 59 8.69 40.28 5.14
CA ALA A 59 7.94 39.30 5.94
C ALA A 59 6.41 39.48 5.78
N GLY A 60 5.93 40.73 5.78
CA GLY A 60 4.52 41.03 5.53
C GLY A 60 4.06 40.64 4.13
N TRP A 61 4.90 40.90 3.11
CA TRP A 61 4.62 40.51 1.73
C TRP A 61 4.57 38.98 1.55
N ALA A 62 5.53 38.25 2.12
CA ALA A 62 5.57 36.78 2.10
C ALA A 62 4.34 36.17 2.79
N LEU A 63 3.91 36.71 3.93
CA LEU A 63 2.69 36.28 4.61
C LEU A 63 1.43 36.50 3.78
N ASN A 64 1.34 37.64 3.08
CA ASN A 64 0.21 37.92 2.20
C ASN A 64 0.20 36.97 0.99
N LYS A 65 1.37 36.69 0.41
CA LYS A 65 1.52 35.76 -0.70
C LYS A 65 1.16 34.33 -0.29
N ALA A 66 1.52 33.89 0.91
CA ALA A 66 1.13 32.59 1.46
C ALA A 66 -0.40 32.44 1.60
N ARG A 67 -1.12 33.54 1.86
CA ARG A 67 -2.60 33.54 1.92
C ARG A 67 -3.26 33.44 0.55
N GLN A 68 -2.59 33.89 -0.51
CA GLN A 68 -3.12 33.94 -1.87
C GLN A 68 -2.77 32.70 -2.71
N VAL A 69 -2.22 31.66 -2.10
CA VAL A 69 -1.88 30.41 -2.82
C VAL A 69 -3.16 29.69 -3.23
N PRO A 70 -3.43 29.50 -4.55
CA PRO A 70 -4.62 28.81 -5.03
C PRO A 70 -4.63 27.34 -4.54
N SER A 71 -5.82 26.82 -4.23
CA SER A 71 -6.01 25.45 -3.78
C SER A 71 -6.82 24.65 -4.79
N TYR A 72 -6.20 23.61 -5.33
CA TYR A 72 -6.84 22.60 -6.17
C TYR A 72 -7.00 21.31 -5.35
N PRO A 73 -8.22 20.97 -4.91
CA PRO A 73 -8.46 19.73 -4.17
C PRO A 73 -8.48 18.53 -5.12
N VAL A 74 -7.74 17.49 -4.76
CA VAL A 74 -7.66 16.22 -5.49
C VAL A 74 -8.03 15.07 -4.55
N ILE A 75 -9.09 14.34 -4.87
CA ILE A 75 -9.55 13.20 -4.07
C ILE A 75 -8.64 12.00 -4.31
N CYS A 76 -8.11 11.41 -3.24
CA CYS A 76 -7.34 10.18 -3.30
C CYS A 76 -8.25 8.98 -3.58
N PRO A 77 -7.99 8.16 -4.61
CA PRO A 77 -8.87 7.05 -4.97
C PRO A 77 -8.79 5.87 -3.98
N PHE A 78 -7.75 5.81 -3.14
CA PHE A 78 -7.58 4.74 -2.14
C PHE A 78 -8.32 5.04 -0.83
N CYS A 79 -8.21 6.25 -0.31
CA CYS A 79 -8.76 6.62 1.00
C CYS A 79 -9.92 7.61 0.94
N SER A 80 -10.28 8.08 -0.26
CA SER A 80 -11.33 9.09 -0.50
C SER A 80 -11.13 10.42 0.22
N LYS A 81 -9.91 10.70 0.71
CA LYS A 81 -9.56 11.99 1.34
C LYS A 81 -8.97 12.97 0.31
N GLU A 82 -9.22 14.25 0.52
CA GLU A 82 -8.77 15.33 -0.36
C GLU A 82 -7.34 15.78 -0.03
N ASN A 83 -6.47 15.80 -1.04
CA ASN A 83 -5.15 16.42 -0.97
C ASN A 83 -5.20 17.78 -1.66
N LEU A 84 -4.53 18.78 -1.08
CA LEU A 84 -4.57 20.16 -1.56
C LEU A 84 -3.28 20.50 -2.33
N PHE A 85 -3.42 20.77 -3.62
CA PHE A 85 -2.31 21.18 -4.49
C PHE A 85 -2.42 22.65 -4.89
N THR A 86 -1.30 23.23 -5.31
CA THR A 86 -1.24 24.60 -5.84
C THR A 86 -1.66 24.68 -7.31
N ALA A 87 -1.56 23.56 -8.03
CA ALA A 87 -1.90 23.38 -9.42
C ALA A 87 -2.31 21.91 -9.65
N PRO A 88 -3.01 21.57 -10.74
CA PRO A 88 -3.30 20.18 -11.07
C PRO A 88 -2.00 19.36 -11.16
N PRO A 89 -1.90 18.23 -10.45
CA PRO A 89 -0.70 17.39 -10.51
C PRO A 89 -0.56 16.79 -11.90
N GLN A 90 0.64 16.83 -12.47
CA GLN A 90 0.97 16.22 -13.77
C GLN A 90 1.75 14.91 -13.63
N SER A 91 2.21 14.61 -12.42
CA SER A 91 2.98 13.42 -12.07
C SER A 91 2.35 12.71 -10.87
N ASP A 92 2.73 11.45 -10.68
CA ASP A 92 2.32 10.67 -9.52
C ASP A 92 2.65 11.41 -8.22
N PHE A 93 1.74 11.39 -7.26
CA PHE A 93 1.95 11.98 -5.94
C PHE A 93 1.68 10.97 -4.85
N THR A 94 2.31 11.14 -3.69
CA THR A 94 2.00 10.35 -2.49
C THR A 94 0.92 11.05 -1.69
N CYS A 95 -0.17 10.36 -1.37
CA CYS A 95 -1.25 10.91 -0.54
C CYS A 95 -0.77 11.14 0.90
N ASP A 96 -1.16 12.26 1.50
CA ASP A 96 -0.72 12.65 2.85
C ASP A 96 -1.37 11.82 3.96
N TYR A 97 -2.50 11.17 3.68
CA TYR A 97 -3.27 10.44 4.70
C TYR A 97 -3.06 8.94 4.69
N CYS A 98 -2.94 8.33 3.52
CA CYS A 98 -2.73 6.88 3.40
C CYS A 98 -1.30 6.51 3.01
N HIS A 99 -0.45 7.51 2.72
CA HIS A 99 0.93 7.33 2.27
C HIS A 99 1.09 6.43 1.03
N ARG A 100 -0.01 6.15 0.31
CA ARG A 100 0.02 5.41 -0.96
C ARG A 100 0.33 6.36 -2.11
N ARG A 101 1.11 5.87 -3.08
CA ARG A 101 1.41 6.59 -4.32
C ARG A 101 0.21 6.51 -5.25
N VAL A 102 -0.37 7.67 -5.56
CA VAL A 102 -1.50 7.85 -6.46
C VAL A 102 -0.94 8.17 -7.86
N PRO A 103 -1.19 7.32 -8.85
CA PRO A 103 -0.70 7.56 -10.19
C PRO A 103 -1.58 8.57 -10.94
N VAL A 104 -0.92 9.43 -11.71
CA VAL A 104 -1.58 10.50 -12.48
C VAL A 104 -1.12 10.43 -13.94
N GLU A 105 -2.06 10.50 -14.87
CA GLU A 105 -1.79 10.58 -16.31
C GLU A 105 -2.49 11.80 -16.91
N ASN A 106 -1.74 12.62 -17.65
CA ASN A 106 -2.28 13.78 -18.36
C ASN A 106 -3.10 14.74 -17.47
N GLY A 107 -2.74 14.85 -16.19
CA GLY A 107 -3.44 15.70 -15.22
C GLY A 107 -4.70 15.07 -14.59
N GLN A 108 -5.01 13.81 -14.92
CA GLN A 108 -6.13 13.07 -14.34
C GLN A 108 -5.64 11.96 -13.43
N VAL A 109 -6.28 11.84 -12.26
CA VAL A 109 -6.03 10.76 -11.31
C VAL A 109 -6.62 9.48 -11.87
N LEU A 110 -5.79 8.44 -11.99
CA LEU A 110 -6.26 7.14 -12.46
C LEU A 110 -7.11 6.45 -11.37
N GLU A 111 -8.17 5.79 -11.81
CA GLU A 111 -9.02 4.98 -10.92
C GLU A 111 -8.24 3.80 -10.33
N VAL A 112 -8.67 3.36 -9.15
CA VAL A 112 -8.17 2.13 -8.51
C VAL A 112 -9.10 0.97 -8.81
N VAL A 113 -8.53 -0.21 -8.93
CA VAL A 113 -9.26 -1.43 -9.27
C VAL A 113 -9.06 -2.45 -8.16
N ALA A 114 -10.12 -3.18 -7.82
CA ALA A 114 -10.04 -4.26 -6.85
C ALA A 114 -9.61 -5.56 -7.55
N VAL A 115 -8.56 -6.19 -7.03
CA VAL A 115 -8.06 -7.50 -7.45
C VAL A 115 -8.06 -8.44 -6.25
N ARG A 116 -8.42 -9.71 -6.47
CA ARG A 116 -8.29 -10.73 -5.42
C ARG A 116 -6.94 -11.40 -5.49
N CYS A 117 -6.32 -11.58 -4.33
CA CYS A 117 -5.11 -12.38 -4.20
C CYS A 117 -5.42 -13.84 -4.59
N PRO A 118 -4.68 -14.46 -5.52
CA PRO A 118 -4.90 -15.85 -5.91
C PRO A 118 -4.52 -16.85 -4.81
N HIS A 119 -3.74 -16.43 -3.81
CA HIS A 119 -3.24 -17.31 -2.76
C HIS A 119 -4.16 -17.39 -1.54
N CYS A 120 -4.67 -16.25 -1.07
CA CYS A 120 -5.49 -16.16 0.15
C CYS A 120 -6.92 -15.67 -0.08
N GLY A 121 -7.23 -15.16 -1.28
CA GLY A 121 -8.57 -14.66 -1.61
C GLY A 121 -8.89 -13.27 -1.07
N SER A 122 -7.97 -12.61 -0.34
CA SER A 122 -8.16 -11.22 0.12
C SER A 122 -8.29 -10.26 -1.06
N THR A 123 -9.04 -9.18 -0.88
CA THR A 123 -9.23 -8.13 -1.89
C THR A 123 -8.22 -7.02 -1.68
N GLU A 124 -7.41 -6.75 -2.69
CA GLU A 124 -6.43 -5.67 -2.72
C GLU A 124 -6.86 -4.59 -3.71
N GLN A 125 -6.70 -3.33 -3.33
CA GLN A 125 -6.94 -2.19 -4.22
C GLN A 125 -5.63 -1.77 -4.87
N VAL A 126 -5.59 -1.81 -6.20
CA VAL A 126 -4.36 -1.60 -6.98
C VAL A 126 -4.61 -0.60 -8.08
N SER A 127 -3.55 0.11 -8.51
CA SER A 127 -3.65 0.97 -9.68
C SER A 127 -3.74 0.15 -10.97
N VAL A 128 -4.39 0.72 -11.99
CA VAL A 128 -4.52 0.07 -13.32
C VAL A 128 -3.17 -0.28 -13.94
N LYS A 129 -2.12 0.48 -13.60
CA LYS A 129 -0.75 0.30 -14.08
C LYS A 129 0.08 -0.73 -13.30
N ALA A 130 -0.37 -1.21 -12.16
CA ALA A 130 0.41 -2.13 -11.36
C ALA A 130 0.64 -3.45 -12.11
N THR A 131 1.91 -3.83 -12.30
CA THR A 131 2.33 -5.11 -12.90
C THR A 131 2.57 -6.19 -11.86
N VAL A 132 2.97 -5.80 -10.65
CA VAL A 132 3.21 -6.65 -9.49
C VAL A 132 2.52 -6.03 -8.29
N VAL A 133 1.83 -6.87 -7.51
CA VAL A 133 1.09 -6.48 -6.31
C VAL A 133 1.51 -7.41 -5.20
N ILE A 134 1.72 -6.85 -4.01
CA ILE A 134 1.99 -7.62 -2.80
C ILE A 134 0.69 -7.66 -2.00
N CYS A 135 0.22 -8.86 -1.68
CA CYS A 135 -0.93 -9.02 -0.79
C CYS A 135 -0.55 -8.63 0.64
N GLU A 136 -1.30 -7.74 1.29
CA GLU A 136 -1.00 -7.30 2.66
C GLU A 136 -1.21 -8.45 3.67
N GLN A 137 -2.12 -9.38 3.36
CA GLN A 137 -2.51 -10.45 4.28
C GLN A 137 -1.60 -11.69 4.21
N CYS A 138 -1.13 -12.06 3.01
CA CYS A 138 -0.23 -13.21 2.85
C CYS A 138 1.22 -12.85 2.49
N GLN A 139 1.51 -11.56 2.30
CA GLN A 139 2.83 -11.03 1.92
C GLN A 139 3.47 -11.71 0.69
N ARG A 140 2.64 -12.24 -0.21
CA ARG A 140 3.10 -12.83 -1.47
C ARG A 140 2.87 -11.88 -2.62
N GLU A 141 3.85 -11.83 -3.50
CA GLU A 141 3.76 -11.12 -4.76
C GLU A 141 2.90 -11.90 -5.75
N PHE A 142 2.02 -11.21 -6.45
CA PHE A 142 1.26 -11.76 -7.55
C PHE A 142 1.03 -10.71 -8.62
N SER A 143 0.91 -11.15 -9.87
CA SER A 143 0.54 -10.27 -10.96
C SER A 143 -0.98 -10.14 -11.03
N PRO A 144 -1.52 -8.91 -11.17
CA PRO A 144 -2.95 -8.67 -11.35
C PRO A 144 -3.35 -8.95 -12.81
N THR A 145 -3.17 -10.20 -13.24
CA THR A 145 -3.61 -10.74 -14.55
C THR A 145 -5.04 -11.28 -14.50
N GLY A 146 -5.68 -11.32 -13.32
CA GLY A 146 -7.07 -11.73 -13.12
C GLY A 146 -8.10 -10.67 -13.54
N LYS A 147 -9.40 -11.01 -13.43
CA LYS A 147 -10.52 -10.08 -13.66
C LYS A 147 -10.41 -8.86 -12.74
N ARG A 148 -10.00 -7.74 -13.34
CA ARG A 148 -9.99 -6.41 -12.73
C ARG A 148 -11.43 -5.95 -12.57
N THR A 149 -11.87 -5.76 -11.33
CA THR A 149 -13.26 -5.36 -11.03
C THR A 149 -13.22 -3.96 -10.43
N GLN A 150 -14.04 -3.03 -10.94
CA GLN A 150 -14.18 -1.71 -10.33
C GLN A 150 -14.60 -1.87 -8.86
N VAL A 151 -14.07 -1.03 -7.96
CA VAL A 151 -14.29 -1.13 -6.51
C VAL A 151 -15.79 -1.10 -6.13
N SER A 152 -16.62 -0.52 -6.98
CA SER A 152 -18.07 -0.41 -6.85
C SER A 152 -18.87 -1.67 -7.25
N MET A 153 -18.23 -2.69 -7.84
CA MET A 153 -18.92 -3.93 -8.23
C MET A 153 -18.67 -5.04 -7.20
N PRO A 154 -19.73 -5.77 -6.75
CA PRO A 154 -19.55 -6.96 -5.95
C PRO A 154 -18.74 -7.98 -6.73
N LEU A 155 -17.56 -8.34 -6.22
CA LEU A 155 -16.75 -9.37 -6.85
C LEU A 155 -17.50 -10.71 -6.81
N PRO A 156 -17.40 -11.57 -7.85
CA PRO A 156 -18.12 -12.84 -7.92
C PRO A 156 -17.87 -13.65 -6.64
N GLN A 157 -18.89 -13.98 -5.85
CA GLN A 157 -18.72 -14.90 -4.73
C GLN A 157 -18.23 -16.25 -5.29
N ASP A 158 -17.11 -16.78 -4.79
CA ASP A 158 -16.75 -18.18 -5.08
C ASP A 158 -17.82 -19.09 -4.42
N ASP A 159 -18.08 -20.25 -5.02
CA ASP A 159 -19.02 -21.24 -4.48
C ASP A 159 -18.74 -21.49 -2.98
N PRO A 160 -19.74 -21.34 -2.08
CA PRO A 160 -19.56 -21.51 -0.64
C PRO A 160 -19.41 -22.98 -0.22
N THR A 161 -19.36 -23.92 -1.17
CA THR A 161 -19.27 -25.35 -0.89
C THR A 161 -17.85 -25.72 -0.44
N PRO A 162 -17.67 -26.27 0.78
CA PRO A 162 -16.36 -26.75 1.22
C PRO A 162 -16.03 -28.07 0.49
N TYR A 163 -14.78 -28.19 0.06
CA TYR A 163 -14.25 -29.39 -0.61
C TYR A 163 -13.27 -30.14 0.30
N GLU A 164 -13.23 -31.46 0.13
CA GLU A 164 -12.22 -32.33 0.70
C GLU A 164 -11.32 -32.90 -0.39
N LEU A 165 -10.07 -33.19 -0.03
CA LEU A 165 -9.05 -33.74 -0.91
C LEU A 165 -8.76 -35.18 -0.47
N VAL A 166 -9.13 -36.14 -1.30
CA VAL A 166 -9.00 -37.58 -1.04
C VAL A 166 -7.80 -38.13 -1.79
N LEU A 167 -6.88 -38.77 -1.09
CA LEU A 167 -5.78 -39.53 -1.69
C LEU A 167 -6.31 -40.85 -2.21
N LEU A 168 -6.18 -41.10 -3.51
CA LEU A 168 -6.54 -42.38 -4.12
C LEU A 168 -5.34 -43.33 -4.24
N GLY A 169 -4.12 -42.77 -4.28
CA GLY A 169 -2.89 -43.55 -4.37
C GLY A 169 -1.75 -42.78 -5.01
N VAL A 170 -0.63 -43.46 -5.23
CA VAL A 170 0.59 -42.90 -5.84
C VAL A 170 1.06 -43.79 -6.98
N GLU A 171 1.64 -43.18 -8.00
CA GLU A 171 2.28 -43.89 -9.10
C GLU A 171 3.59 -44.55 -8.65
N ARG A 172 3.71 -45.88 -8.84
CA ARG A 172 4.85 -46.69 -8.39
C ARG A 172 6.21 -46.18 -8.86
N LEU A 173 6.27 -45.56 -10.04
CA LEU A 173 7.51 -45.04 -10.62
C LEU A 173 8.00 -43.75 -9.94
N LYS A 174 7.13 -43.04 -9.21
CA LYS A 174 7.40 -41.75 -8.58
C LYS A 174 7.20 -41.77 -7.06
N GLU A 175 7.16 -42.96 -6.46
CA GLU A 175 6.79 -43.14 -5.05
C GLU A 175 7.68 -42.35 -4.07
N GLU A 176 9.02 -42.38 -4.24
CA GLU A 176 9.93 -41.61 -3.39
C GLU A 176 9.75 -40.09 -3.54
N GLN A 177 9.44 -39.60 -4.74
CA GLN A 177 9.18 -38.18 -4.98
C GLN A 177 7.85 -37.75 -4.36
N ALA A 178 6.83 -38.60 -4.47
CA ALA A 178 5.53 -38.40 -3.84
C ALA A 178 5.63 -38.39 -2.31
N ILE A 179 6.39 -39.31 -1.71
CA ILE A 179 6.61 -39.37 -0.26
C ILE A 179 7.28 -38.08 0.23
N ALA A 180 8.37 -37.66 -0.41
CA ALA A 180 9.07 -36.43 -0.03
C ALA A 180 8.16 -35.19 -0.13
N HIS A 181 7.30 -35.14 -1.14
CA HIS A 181 6.39 -34.01 -1.31
C HIS A 181 5.24 -34.03 -0.29
N LEU A 182 4.66 -35.20 0.00
CA LEU A 182 3.65 -35.37 1.05
C LEU A 182 4.21 -35.08 2.45
N GLU A 183 5.47 -35.45 2.70
CA GLU A 183 6.22 -35.11 3.93
C GLU A 183 6.25 -33.59 4.13
N SER A 184 6.59 -32.84 3.07
CA SER A 184 6.64 -31.37 3.11
C SER A 184 5.26 -30.71 3.19
N LEU A 185 4.25 -31.27 2.51
CA LEU A 185 2.91 -30.69 2.43
C LEU A 185 2.12 -30.87 3.73
N LEU A 186 2.22 -32.06 4.34
CA LEU A 186 1.46 -32.45 5.52
C LEU A 186 2.25 -32.32 6.82
N THR A 187 3.54 -31.97 6.73
CA THR A 187 4.45 -31.88 7.88
C THR A 187 4.46 -33.18 8.71
N LEU A 188 4.42 -34.32 8.01
CA LEU A 188 4.45 -35.67 8.59
C LEU A 188 5.83 -36.30 8.44
N THR A 189 6.11 -37.36 9.19
CA THR A 189 7.37 -38.11 9.03
C THR A 189 7.23 -39.17 7.92
N ARG A 190 8.34 -39.55 7.27
CA ARG A 190 8.35 -40.62 6.24
C ARG A 190 7.58 -41.90 6.62
N PRO A 191 7.74 -42.51 7.82
CA PRO A 191 6.98 -43.72 8.17
C PRO A 191 5.47 -43.47 8.27
N ASP A 192 5.05 -42.28 8.72
CA ASP A 192 3.63 -41.92 8.80
C ASP A 192 3.03 -41.70 7.41
N VAL A 193 3.79 -41.10 6.49
CA VAL A 193 3.39 -40.98 5.08
C VAL A 193 3.23 -42.35 4.43
N LYS A 194 4.12 -43.31 4.72
CA LYS A 194 3.98 -44.70 4.21
C LYS A 194 2.71 -45.37 4.74
N LYS A 195 2.42 -45.23 6.04
CA LYS A 195 1.16 -45.72 6.63
C LYS A 195 -0.08 -45.06 6.01
N LEU A 196 0.00 -43.78 5.68
CA LEU A 196 -1.08 -43.06 4.97
C LEU A 196 -1.29 -43.60 3.54
N LEU A 197 -0.21 -43.98 2.85
CA LEU A 197 -0.31 -44.58 1.52
C LEU A 197 -0.91 -45.99 1.57
N GLU A 198 -0.61 -46.77 2.62
CA GLU A 198 -1.20 -48.09 2.84
C GLU A 198 -2.69 -48.03 3.18
N SER A 199 -3.17 -46.94 3.78
CA SER A 199 -4.57 -46.70 4.14
C SER A 199 -5.38 -45.99 3.04
N THR A 200 -4.87 -45.97 1.81
CA THR A 200 -5.62 -45.39 0.68
C THR A 200 -6.86 -46.22 0.32
N PRO A 201 -8.02 -45.59 0.04
CA PRO A 201 -8.25 -44.14 -0.07
C PRO A 201 -8.51 -43.43 1.27
N ILE A 202 -7.83 -42.30 1.51
CA ILE A 202 -7.94 -41.51 2.76
C ILE A 202 -8.11 -40.01 2.49
N VAL A 203 -8.84 -39.31 3.37
CA VAL A 203 -9.00 -37.85 3.29
C VAL A 203 -7.78 -37.17 3.89
N ILE A 204 -7.09 -36.34 3.11
CA ILE A 204 -5.86 -35.66 3.56
C ILE A 204 -6.16 -34.27 4.11
N LEU A 205 -7.04 -33.52 3.44
CA LEU A 205 -7.40 -32.15 3.77
C LEU A 205 -8.90 -31.97 3.63
N THR A 206 -9.52 -31.31 4.61
CA THR A 206 -10.95 -30.98 4.64
C THR A 206 -11.15 -29.47 4.61
N ASN A 207 -12.38 -29.05 4.32
CA ASN A 207 -12.81 -27.65 4.38
C ASN A 207 -11.96 -26.70 3.50
N LEU A 208 -11.64 -27.13 2.28
CA LEU A 208 -10.91 -26.32 1.31
C LEU A 208 -11.88 -25.56 0.39
N PRO A 209 -11.60 -24.29 0.05
CA PRO A 209 -12.32 -23.61 -1.01
C PRO A 209 -11.96 -24.23 -2.37
N ARG A 210 -12.92 -24.26 -3.31
CA ARG A 210 -12.79 -24.92 -4.62
C ARG A 210 -11.47 -24.63 -5.34
N ARG A 211 -11.10 -23.34 -5.44
CA ARG A 211 -9.86 -22.93 -6.14
C ARG A 211 -8.59 -23.47 -5.48
N LYS A 212 -8.58 -23.55 -4.14
CA LYS A 212 -7.44 -24.10 -3.40
C LYS A 212 -7.37 -25.61 -3.60
N ALA A 213 -8.50 -26.30 -3.55
CA ALA A 213 -8.56 -27.73 -3.87
C ALA A 213 -8.09 -28.01 -5.30
N GLU A 214 -8.56 -27.25 -6.30
CA GLU A 214 -8.11 -27.35 -7.70
C GLU A 214 -6.61 -27.07 -7.86
N MET A 215 -6.08 -26.06 -7.15
CA MET A 215 -4.65 -25.75 -7.14
C MET A 215 -3.84 -26.92 -6.58
N LEU A 216 -4.25 -27.49 -5.44
CA LEU A 216 -3.55 -28.64 -4.84
C LEU A 216 -3.62 -29.88 -5.74
N VAL A 217 -4.75 -30.13 -6.41
CA VAL A 217 -4.84 -31.24 -7.37
C VAL A 217 -3.83 -31.07 -8.51
N LYS A 218 -3.71 -29.84 -9.06
CA LYS A 218 -2.75 -29.53 -10.12
C LYS A 218 -1.29 -29.61 -9.65
N ASP A 219 -1.04 -29.24 -8.39
CA ASP A 219 0.29 -29.29 -7.77
C ASP A 219 0.73 -30.73 -7.50
N LEU A 220 -0.18 -31.61 -7.06
CA LEU A 220 0.14 -32.99 -6.66
C LEU A 220 0.25 -33.97 -7.84
N GLN A 221 -0.48 -33.73 -8.94
CA GLN A 221 -0.42 -34.54 -10.16
C GLN A 221 1.00 -34.74 -10.76
N PRO A 222 1.86 -33.71 -10.94
CA PRO A 222 3.19 -33.89 -11.51
C PRO A 222 4.10 -34.81 -10.68
N HIS A 223 3.89 -34.84 -9.36
CA HIS A 223 4.61 -35.69 -8.42
C HIS A 223 4.08 -37.14 -8.39
N GLY A 224 3.14 -37.51 -9.26
CA GLY A 224 2.61 -38.87 -9.37
C GLY A 224 1.57 -39.21 -8.29
N ILE A 225 1.03 -38.20 -7.59
CA ILE A 225 0.03 -38.38 -6.54
C ILE A 225 -1.36 -38.29 -7.16
N LYS A 226 -2.17 -39.33 -7.00
CA LYS A 226 -3.56 -39.36 -7.47
C LYS A 226 -4.48 -38.86 -6.37
N VAL A 227 -5.06 -37.68 -6.58
CA VAL A 227 -5.99 -37.04 -5.65
C VAL A 227 -7.33 -36.76 -6.33
N GLU A 228 -8.41 -36.96 -5.58
CA GLU A 228 -9.77 -36.64 -5.98
C GLU A 228 -10.32 -35.51 -5.10
N MET A 229 -10.95 -34.54 -5.73
CA MET A 229 -11.66 -33.46 -5.05
C MET A 229 -13.13 -33.85 -4.89
N ARG A 230 -13.61 -33.94 -3.65
CA ARG A 230 -15.03 -34.20 -3.36
C ARG A 230 -15.66 -33.01 -2.67
N ALA A 231 -16.91 -32.71 -3.02
CA ALA A 231 -17.69 -31.69 -2.31
C ALA A 231 -18.24 -32.30 -1.01
N ILE A 232 -18.05 -31.61 0.12
CA ILE A 232 -18.59 -32.03 1.40
C ILE A 232 -20.09 -31.68 1.39
N GLN A 233 -20.95 -32.71 1.26
CA GLN A 233 -22.40 -32.54 1.31
C GLN A 233 -22.94 -32.40 2.73
N ASP A 234 -22.20 -32.88 3.74
CA ASP A 234 -22.55 -32.80 5.16
C ASP A 234 -21.41 -32.15 5.97
N PRO A 235 -21.56 -30.90 6.43
CA PRO A 235 -20.52 -30.16 7.17
C PRO A 235 -20.20 -30.73 8.55
N ASN A 236 -20.99 -31.69 9.07
CA ASN A 236 -20.78 -32.30 10.40
C ASN A 236 -20.10 -33.67 10.35
N ARG A 237 -19.59 -34.10 9.19
CA ARG A 237 -18.85 -35.37 9.10
C ARG A 237 -17.53 -35.26 9.84
N VAL A 238 -17.47 -35.83 11.04
CA VAL A 238 -16.23 -35.95 11.82
C VAL A 238 -15.25 -36.84 11.03
N PRO A 239 -14.01 -36.37 10.76
CA PRO A 239 -12.99 -37.22 10.15
C PRO A 239 -12.78 -38.45 11.05
N THR A 240 -12.88 -39.66 10.49
CA THR A 240 -12.51 -40.87 11.20
C THR A 240 -11.03 -40.76 11.57
N PRO A 241 -10.64 -40.76 12.85
CA PRO A 241 -9.24 -40.69 13.25
C PRO A 241 -8.50 -41.95 12.75
N TRP A 242 -7.30 -41.72 12.24
CA TRP A 242 -6.31 -42.70 11.78
C TRP A 242 -5.38 -43.07 12.93
#